data_AF-A0A085N4R6-F1
#
_entry.id   AF-A0A085N4R6-F1
#
_cell.length_a   1.000
_cell.length_b   1.000
_cell.length_c   1.000
_cell.angle_alpha   90.00
_cell.angle_beta   90.00
_cell.angle_gamma   90.00
#
_symmetry.space_group_name_H-M   'P 1'
#
loop_
_entity.id
_entity.type
_entity.pdbx_description
1 polymer ?
#
loop_
_entity_poly.entity_id
_entity_poly.type
_entity_poly.pdbx_seq_one_letter_code
_entity_poly.pdbx_strand_id
1 'polypeptide(L)'
;MEKLVLAKGLNFIPTPKKVSFADLIARVEQSLINVEPNKADQIRGAISSILTRTKYTPKKNLSLMEMKILEDLKKDNNIIITRADKGNAVVILNGEMYINNVKQLLDTASHKSIQVDPTDNVRKKLKTKLSRYAEKTKEEQLVHFTKTLEVLK
;
A
#
# COMPACT_ATOMS: atom_id res chain seq x y z
N MET A 1 -16.45 8.70 -21.74
CA MET A 1 -16.66 7.49 -20.91
C MET A 1 -15.57 7.33 -19.86
N GLU A 2 -14.29 7.39 -20.20
CA GLU A 2 -13.17 7.23 -19.25
C GLU A 2 -13.25 8.15 -18.02
N LYS A 3 -13.51 9.45 -18.24
CA LYS A 3 -13.70 10.43 -17.17
C LYS A 3 -14.79 10.02 -16.16
N LEU A 4 -15.87 9.36 -16.61
CA LEU A 4 -16.95 8.91 -15.73
C LEU A 4 -16.51 7.70 -14.88
N VAL A 5 -15.68 6.82 -15.43
CA VAL A 5 -15.13 5.68 -14.70
C VAL A 5 -14.17 6.17 -13.62
N LEU A 6 -13.31 7.13 -13.96
CA LEU A 6 -12.34 7.71 -13.03
C LEU A 6 -13.00 8.63 -11.98
N ALA A 7 -14.12 9.27 -12.31
CA ALA A 7 -14.89 10.10 -11.39
C ALA A 7 -15.49 9.30 -10.21
N LYS A 8 -15.54 7.96 -10.28
CA LYS A 8 -15.90 7.12 -9.12
C LYS A 8 -14.88 7.24 -7.97
N GLY A 9 -13.66 7.70 -8.25
CA GLY A 9 -12.63 8.00 -7.27
C GLY A 9 -11.89 6.78 -6.73
N LEU A 10 -10.85 7.00 -5.92
CA LEU A 10 -9.98 5.94 -5.40
C LEU A 10 -10.63 5.08 -4.32
N ASN A 11 -11.70 5.58 -3.69
CA ASN A 11 -12.49 4.84 -2.70
C ASN A 11 -13.46 3.85 -3.34
N PHE A 12 -13.60 3.87 -4.67
CA PHE A 12 -14.43 2.90 -5.37
C PHE A 12 -13.64 1.60 -5.53
N ILE A 13 -14.09 0.53 -4.85
CA ILE A 13 -13.44 -0.78 -4.89
C ILE A 13 -14.17 -1.68 -5.88
N PRO A 14 -13.56 -2.08 -7.01
CA PRO A 14 -14.15 -3.05 -7.93
C PRO A 14 -14.47 -4.37 -7.21
N THR A 15 -15.66 -4.93 -7.44
CA THR A 15 -16.02 -6.22 -6.84
C THR A 15 -15.03 -7.31 -7.31
N PRO A 16 -14.37 -8.04 -6.39
CA PRO A 16 -13.41 -9.06 -6.76
C PRO A 16 -14.08 -10.19 -7.54
N LYS A 17 -13.38 -10.72 -8.55
CA LYS A 17 -13.88 -11.84 -9.36
C LYS A 17 -13.87 -13.18 -8.60
N LYS A 18 -12.95 -13.31 -7.64
CA LYS A 18 -12.74 -14.51 -6.83
C LYS A 18 -12.47 -14.08 -5.39
N VAL A 19 -12.95 -14.86 -4.43
CA VAL A 19 -12.60 -14.72 -3.02
C VAL A 19 -11.55 -15.76 -2.69
N SER A 20 -10.51 -15.36 -1.96
CA SER A 20 -9.56 -16.31 -1.38
C SER A 20 -10.18 -16.94 -0.13
N PHE A 21 -10.75 -18.13 -0.27
CA PHE A 21 -11.29 -18.86 0.89
C PHE A 21 -10.20 -19.17 1.92
N ALA A 22 -8.96 -19.39 1.48
CA ALA A 22 -7.82 -19.61 2.38
C ALA A 22 -7.54 -18.38 3.26
N ASP A 23 -7.58 -17.16 2.69
CA ASP A 23 -7.39 -15.92 3.47
C ASP A 23 -8.52 -15.73 4.47
N LEU A 24 -9.76 -15.99 4.05
CA LEU A 24 -10.93 -15.91 4.93
C LEU A 24 -10.83 -16.91 6.09
N ILE A 25 -10.48 -18.16 5.81
CA ILE A 25 -10.28 -19.21 6.83
C ILE A 25 -9.13 -18.80 7.77
N ALA A 26 -7.99 -18.35 7.24
CA ALA A 26 -6.85 -17.94 8.06
C ALA A 26 -7.22 -16.80 9.04
N ARG A 27 -7.98 -15.80 8.58
CA ARG A 27 -8.47 -14.70 9.43
C ARG A 27 -9.41 -15.20 10.52
N VAL A 28 -10.31 -16.10 10.17
CA VAL A 28 -11.25 -16.71 11.13
C VAL A 28 -10.46 -17.51 12.16
N GLU A 29 -9.58 -18.41 11.75
CA GLU A 29 -8.77 -19.23 12.66
C GLU A 29 -7.92 -18.36 13.59
N GLN A 30 -7.31 -17.29 13.08
CA GLN A 30 -6.57 -16.32 13.89
C GLN A 30 -7.45 -15.67 14.97
N SER A 31 -8.72 -15.38 14.66
CA SER A 31 -9.68 -14.81 15.63
C SER A 31 -10.16 -15.82 16.67
N LEU A 32 -10.07 -17.13 16.37
CA LEU A 32 -10.53 -18.21 17.24
C LEU A 32 -9.48 -18.70 18.24
N ILE A 33 -8.22 -18.22 18.16
CA ILE A 33 -7.12 -18.69 19.03
C ILE A 33 -7.44 -18.56 20.53
N ASN A 34 -8.12 -17.48 20.92
CA ASN A 34 -8.43 -17.17 22.32
C ASN A 34 -9.88 -17.51 22.72
N VAL A 35 -10.61 -18.25 21.87
CA VAL A 35 -12.01 -18.64 22.11
C VAL A 35 -12.06 -20.04 22.71
N GLU A 36 -13.06 -20.31 23.57
CA GLU A 36 -13.25 -21.66 24.12
C GLU A 36 -13.38 -22.71 22.98
N PRO A 37 -12.70 -23.87 23.10
CA PRO A 37 -12.63 -24.86 22.03
C PRO A 37 -13.99 -25.28 21.47
N ASN A 38 -14.98 -25.53 22.34
CA ASN A 38 -16.31 -25.94 21.91
C ASN A 38 -17.04 -24.86 21.10
N LYS A 39 -16.88 -23.58 21.44
CA LYS A 39 -17.46 -22.47 20.68
C LYS A 39 -16.71 -22.26 19.37
N ALA A 40 -15.38 -22.39 19.38
CA ALA A 40 -14.57 -22.32 18.17
C ALA A 40 -14.96 -23.40 17.15
N ASP A 41 -15.18 -24.64 17.59
CA ASP A 41 -15.59 -25.74 16.71
C ASP A 41 -17.00 -25.56 16.14
N GLN A 42 -17.93 -25.00 16.93
CA GLN A 42 -19.25 -24.61 16.41
C GLN A 42 -19.14 -23.55 15.31
N ILE A 43 -18.28 -22.54 15.50
CA ILE A 43 -18.03 -21.49 14.51
C ILE A 43 -17.38 -22.07 13.24
N ARG A 44 -16.38 -22.95 13.39
CA ARG A 44 -15.75 -23.67 12.27
C ARG A 44 -16.76 -24.48 11.47
N GLY A 45 -17.60 -25.25 12.15
CA GLY A 45 -18.67 -26.04 11.52
C GLY A 45 -19.67 -25.17 10.76
N ALA A 46 -20.12 -24.07 11.36
CA ALA A 46 -21.01 -23.12 10.72
C ALA A 46 -20.38 -22.51 9.46
N ILE A 47 -19.14 -22.02 9.53
CA ILE A 47 -18.45 -21.42 8.39
C ILE A 47 -18.20 -22.46 7.29
N SER A 48 -17.74 -23.65 7.63
CA SER A 48 -17.54 -24.75 6.67
C SER A 48 -18.84 -25.09 5.92
N SER A 49 -19.97 -25.15 6.64
CA SER A 49 -21.28 -25.40 6.03
C SER A 49 -21.70 -24.29 5.06
N ILE A 50 -21.42 -23.02 5.39
CA ILE A 50 -21.73 -21.88 4.53
C ILE A 50 -20.82 -21.90 3.30
N LEU A 51 -19.51 -22.06 3.47
CA LEU A 51 -18.55 -22.03 2.37
C LEU A 51 -18.79 -23.17 1.35
N THR A 52 -19.17 -24.35 1.82
CA THR A 52 -19.45 -25.50 0.95
C THR A 52 -20.80 -25.39 0.23
N ARG A 53 -21.82 -24.82 0.88
CA ARG A 53 -23.16 -24.69 0.30
C ARG A 53 -23.31 -23.49 -0.64
N THR A 54 -22.52 -22.43 -0.45
CA THR A 54 -22.72 -21.16 -1.15
C THR A 54 -21.80 -21.05 -2.37
N LYS A 55 -22.39 -20.97 -3.58
CA LYS A 55 -21.63 -20.63 -4.78
C LYS A 55 -21.40 -19.11 -4.83
N TYR A 56 -20.13 -18.70 -4.81
CA TYR A 56 -19.78 -17.28 -4.92
C TYR A 56 -20.25 -16.70 -6.27
N THR A 57 -21.22 -15.79 -6.21
CA THR A 57 -21.84 -15.13 -7.37
C THR A 57 -21.87 -13.62 -7.13
N PRO A 58 -20.75 -12.91 -7.34
CA PRO A 58 -20.67 -11.50 -7.01
C PRO A 58 -21.54 -10.64 -7.91
N LYS A 59 -22.31 -9.73 -7.30
CA LYS A 59 -22.90 -8.61 -8.04
C LYS A 59 -21.77 -7.65 -8.43
N LYS A 60 -21.47 -7.58 -9.72
CA LYS A 60 -20.46 -6.66 -10.25
C LYS A 60 -20.94 -5.22 -10.10
N ASN A 61 -20.09 -4.36 -9.56
CA ASN A 61 -20.33 -2.92 -9.46
C ASN A 61 -19.74 -2.11 -10.64
N LEU A 62 -19.08 -2.80 -11.58
CA LEU A 62 -18.61 -2.26 -12.86
C LEU A 62 -19.17 -3.09 -14.02
N SER A 63 -19.55 -2.40 -15.08
CA SER A 63 -19.86 -3.00 -16.37
C SER A 63 -18.61 -3.54 -17.06
N LEU A 64 -18.79 -4.41 -18.06
CA LEU A 64 -17.68 -4.93 -18.87
C LEU A 64 -16.94 -3.81 -19.62
N MET A 65 -17.67 -2.78 -20.06
CA MET A 65 -17.09 -1.64 -20.76
C MET A 65 -16.22 -0.79 -19.80
N GLU A 66 -16.71 -0.51 -18.60
CA GLU A 66 -15.93 0.23 -17.59
C GLU A 66 -14.68 -0.56 -17.15
N MET A 67 -14.78 -1.88 -17.00
CA MET A 67 -13.61 -2.72 -16.74
C MET A 67 -12.60 -2.66 -17.88
N LYS A 68 -13.06 -2.73 -19.13
CA LYS A 68 -12.18 -2.65 -20.31
C LYS A 68 -11.43 -1.32 -20.35
N ILE A 69 -12.13 -0.22 -20.08
CA ILE A 69 -11.52 1.10 -19.97
C ILE A 69 -10.38 1.13 -18.93
N LEU A 70 -10.61 0.57 -17.74
CA LEU A 70 -9.57 0.52 -16.70
C LEU A 70 -8.36 -0.34 -17.12
N GLU A 71 -8.61 -1.46 -17.79
CA GLU A 71 -7.53 -2.32 -18.30
C GLU A 71 -6.75 -1.65 -19.44
N ASP A 72 -7.43 -0.93 -20.33
CA ASP A 72 -6.80 -0.21 -21.44
C ASP A 72 -5.93 0.95 -20.89
N LEU A 73 -6.45 1.73 -19.93
CA LEU A 73 -5.67 2.77 -19.22
C LEU A 73 -4.47 2.17 -18.48
N LYS A 74 -4.62 1.01 -17.85
CA LYS A 74 -3.51 0.35 -17.14
C LYS A 74 -2.40 -0.13 -18.08
N LYS A 75 -2.74 -0.47 -19.33
CA LYS A 75 -1.78 -0.97 -20.33
C LYS A 75 -1.10 0.14 -21.12
N ASP A 76 -1.64 1.35 -21.10
CA ASP A 76 -1.05 2.49 -21.78
C ASP A 76 0.20 2.96 -21.05
N ASN A 77 1.37 2.68 -21.64
CA ASN A 77 2.67 3.10 -21.11
C ASN A 77 3.00 4.57 -21.40
N ASN A 78 2.18 5.27 -22.19
CA ASN A 78 2.37 6.67 -22.52
C ASN A 78 1.73 7.62 -21.52
N ILE A 79 1.02 7.10 -20.51
CA ILE A 79 0.37 7.89 -19.48
C ILE A 79 0.97 7.62 -18.10
N ILE A 80 0.90 8.63 -17.25
CA ILE A 80 1.26 8.55 -15.84
C ILE A 80 -0.01 8.81 -15.03
N ILE A 81 -0.40 7.83 -14.22
CA ILE A 81 -1.57 7.90 -13.35
C ILE A 81 -1.10 8.14 -11.92
N THR A 82 -1.47 9.27 -11.33
CA THR A 82 -1.08 9.64 -9.96
C THR A 82 -2.29 10.13 -9.15
N ARG A 83 -2.13 10.16 -7.82
CA ARG A 83 -3.11 10.79 -6.94
C ARG A 83 -2.93 12.30 -7.01
N ALA A 84 -4.06 13.03 -7.02
CA ALA A 84 -4.01 14.47 -6.84
C ALA A 84 -3.52 14.81 -5.42
N ASP A 85 -2.83 15.95 -5.29
CA ASP A 85 -2.39 16.48 -3.98
C ASP A 85 -3.58 16.76 -3.04
N LYS A 86 -4.72 17.15 -3.61
CA LYS A 86 -5.95 17.46 -2.88
C LYS A 86 -7.15 16.66 -3.40
N GLY A 87 -7.97 16.22 -2.46
CA GLY A 87 -9.21 15.50 -2.73
C GLY A 87 -9.00 14.03 -3.11
N ASN A 88 -10.10 13.30 -3.25
CA ASN A 88 -10.12 11.90 -3.68
C ASN A 88 -10.10 11.80 -5.22
N ALA A 89 -9.15 12.47 -5.85
CA ALA A 89 -9.06 12.62 -7.31
C ALA A 89 -7.83 11.90 -7.87
N VAL A 90 -7.97 11.48 -9.13
CA VAL A 90 -6.91 10.84 -9.92
C VAL A 90 -6.53 11.79 -11.06
N VAL A 91 -5.23 11.97 -11.25
CA VAL A 91 -4.68 12.75 -12.36
C VAL A 91 -4.06 11.79 -13.37
N ILE A 92 -4.39 11.98 -14.64
CA ILE A 92 -3.75 11.28 -15.75
C ILE A 92 -2.98 12.33 -16.54
N LEU A 93 -1.68 12.10 -16.68
CA LEU A 93 -0.76 12.97 -17.39
C LEU A 93 -0.18 12.23 -18.58
N ASN A 94 0.12 12.97 -19.65
CA ASN A 94 1.00 12.46 -20.69
C ASN A 94 2.38 12.18 -20.08
N GLY A 95 2.90 10.98 -20.31
CA GLY A 95 4.12 10.48 -19.67
C GLY A 95 5.37 11.22 -20.11
N GLU A 96 5.49 11.54 -21.39
CA GLU A 96 6.63 12.31 -21.91
C GLU A 96 6.64 13.72 -21.32
N MET A 97 5.49 14.41 -21.35
CA MET A 97 5.33 15.73 -20.75
C MET A 97 5.64 15.71 -19.26
N TYR A 98 5.14 14.70 -18.53
CA TYR A 98 5.44 14.53 -17.11
C TYR A 98 6.94 14.38 -16.86
N ILE A 99 7.61 13.48 -17.58
CA ILE A 99 9.05 13.24 -17.43
C ILE A 99 9.84 14.52 -17.73
N ASN A 100 9.47 15.24 -18.79
CA ASN A 100 10.15 16.49 -19.17
C ASN A 100 9.97 17.57 -18.10
N ASN A 101 8.75 17.74 -17.58
CA ASN A 101 8.48 18.69 -16.48
C ASN A 101 9.26 18.34 -15.22
N VAL A 102 9.35 17.04 -14.88
CA VAL A 102 10.15 16.59 -13.73
C VAL A 102 11.62 16.87 -13.94
N LYS A 103 12.17 16.59 -15.12
CA LYS A 103 13.58 16.92 -15.45
C LYS A 103 13.84 18.41 -15.34
N GLN A 104 12.97 19.25 -15.88
CA GLN A 104 13.09 20.70 -15.79
C GLN A 104 13.02 21.19 -14.34
N LEU A 105 12.13 20.62 -13.53
CA LEU A 105 12.05 20.93 -12.10
C LEU A 105 13.33 20.56 -11.35
N LEU A 106 13.94 19.42 -11.68
CA LEU A 106 15.19 18.95 -11.08
C LEU A 106 16.42 19.73 -11.55
N ASP A 107 16.37 20.39 -12.70
CA ASP A 107 17.44 21.24 -13.24
C ASP A 107 17.43 22.67 -12.62
N THR A 108 16.52 22.94 -11.69
CA THR A 108 16.48 24.21 -10.95
C THR A 108 17.59 24.31 -9.91
N ALA A 109 18.02 25.54 -9.59
CA ALA A 109 19.06 25.81 -8.60
C ALA A 109 18.76 25.26 -7.19
N SER A 110 17.52 24.85 -6.90
CA SER A 110 17.10 24.28 -5.63
C SER A 110 17.47 22.81 -5.45
N HIS A 111 17.88 22.11 -6.51
CA HIS A 111 18.22 20.69 -6.46
C HIS A 111 19.69 20.49 -6.87
N LYS A 112 20.37 19.53 -6.23
CA LYS A 112 21.76 19.18 -6.55
C LYS A 112 21.91 17.68 -6.67
N SER A 113 22.51 17.23 -7.76
CA SER A 113 22.84 15.82 -7.95
C SER A 113 23.84 15.34 -6.89
N ILE A 114 23.58 14.16 -6.35
CA ILE A 114 24.44 13.49 -5.37
C ILE A 114 25.03 12.23 -6.02
N GLN A 115 26.33 12.03 -5.85
CA GLN A 115 27.07 10.92 -6.49
C GLN A 115 26.89 9.58 -5.76
N VAL A 116 26.60 9.63 -4.47
CA VAL A 116 26.46 8.47 -3.60
C VAL A 116 25.27 8.69 -2.70
N ASP A 117 24.47 7.63 -2.49
CA ASP A 117 23.38 7.66 -1.53
C ASP A 117 23.92 7.97 -0.12
N PRO A 118 23.56 9.11 0.49
CA PRO A 118 24.06 9.52 1.78
C PRO A 118 23.36 8.78 2.93
N THR A 119 22.30 8.02 2.68
CA THR A 119 21.43 7.40 3.70
C THR A 119 22.25 6.60 4.71
N ASP A 120 23.19 5.78 4.23
CA ASP A 120 24.05 4.96 5.06
C ASP A 120 25.00 5.78 5.94
N ASN A 121 25.54 6.87 5.39
CA ASN A 121 26.45 7.76 6.11
C ASN A 121 25.69 8.58 7.17
N VAL A 122 24.52 9.10 6.81
CA VAL A 122 23.63 9.82 7.74
C VAL A 122 23.18 8.89 8.86
N ARG A 123 22.79 7.64 8.55
CA ARG A 123 22.41 6.62 9.54
C ARG A 123 23.54 6.34 10.53
N LYS A 124 24.76 6.11 10.04
CA LYS A 124 25.95 5.89 10.90
C LYS A 124 26.23 7.09 11.80
N LYS A 125 26.24 8.31 11.24
CA LYS A 125 26.47 9.54 12.01
C LYS A 125 25.39 9.77 13.08
N LEU A 126 24.13 9.53 12.73
CA LEU A 126 23.01 9.63 13.66
C LEU A 126 23.16 8.62 14.81
N LYS A 127 23.49 7.36 14.49
CA LYS A 127 23.77 6.31 15.48
C LYS A 127 24.85 6.76 16.47
N THR A 128 26.00 7.22 15.97
CA THR A 128 27.09 7.70 16.83
C THR A 128 26.66 8.84 17.75
N LYS A 129 25.88 9.81 17.24
CA LYS A 129 25.34 10.90 18.07
C LYS A 129 24.39 10.38 19.15
N LEU A 130 23.46 9.48 18.78
CA LEU A 130 22.48 8.90 19.71
C LEU A 130 23.16 8.08 20.81
N SER A 131 24.14 7.24 20.49
CA SER A 131 24.89 6.48 21.49
C SER A 131 25.61 7.40 22.48
N ARG A 132 26.27 8.46 21.97
CA ARG A 132 26.93 9.46 22.82
C ARG A 132 25.96 10.20 23.74
N TYR A 133 24.74 10.48 23.28
CA TYR A 133 23.72 11.12 24.12
C TYR A 133 23.12 10.14 25.13
N ALA A 134 22.88 8.89 24.75
CA ALA A 134 22.40 7.84 25.64
C ALA A 134 23.38 7.61 26.81
N GLU A 135 24.69 7.61 26.55
CA GLU A 135 25.72 7.51 27.60
C GLU A 135 25.68 8.67 28.61
N LYS A 136 25.37 9.89 28.14
CA LYS A 136 25.33 11.09 28.97
C LYS A 136 24.02 11.26 29.75
N THR A 137 22.91 10.92 29.12
CA THR A 137 21.54 11.17 29.65
C THR A 137 20.94 9.94 30.33
N LYS A 138 21.47 8.74 30.06
CA LYS A 138 20.96 7.44 30.52
C LYS A 138 19.50 7.15 30.09
N GLU A 139 19.02 7.80 29.05
CA GLU A 139 17.67 7.57 28.52
C GLU A 139 17.59 6.25 27.75
N GLU A 140 16.74 5.32 28.20
CA GLU A 140 16.53 4.02 27.54
C GLU A 140 15.95 4.15 26.13
N GLN A 141 15.17 5.20 25.87
CA GLN A 141 14.59 5.48 24.56
C GLN A 141 15.66 5.66 23.47
N LEU A 142 16.77 6.34 23.80
CA LEU A 142 17.87 6.56 22.87
C LEU A 142 18.61 5.25 22.52
N VAL A 143 18.70 4.33 23.48
CA VAL A 143 19.24 2.98 23.26
C VAL A 143 18.33 2.18 22.33
N HIS A 144 17.01 2.30 22.51
CA HIS A 144 16.04 1.66 21.62
C HIS A 144 16.13 2.18 20.18
N PHE A 145 16.16 3.51 19.97
CA PHE A 145 16.30 4.10 18.63
C PHE A 145 17.59 3.66 17.93
N THR A 146 18.68 3.53 18.69
CA THR A 146 19.98 3.06 18.16
C THR A 146 19.88 1.63 17.61
N LYS A 147 19.12 0.74 18.28
CA LYS A 147 18.89 -0.65 17.83
C LYS A 147 17.99 -0.70 16.59
N THR A 148 16.93 0.12 16.54
CA THR A 148 16.04 0.18 15.37
C THR A 148 16.77 0.60 14.10
N LEU A 149 17.75 1.51 14.22
CA LEU A 149 18.60 1.91 13.09
C LEU A 149 19.50 0.78 12.56
N GLU A 150 19.73 -0.31 13.29
CA GLU A 150 20.51 -1.46 12.81
C GLU A 150 19.71 -2.39 11.89
N VAL A 151 18.39 -2.43 12.07
CA VAL A 151 17.47 -3.30 11.31
C VAL A 151 17.14 -2.72 9.94
N LEU A 152 17.30 -1.40 9.75
CA LEU A 152 17.04 -0.68 8.50
C LEU A 152 18.16 -0.82 7.44
N LYS A 153 18.86 -1.97 7.40
CA LYS A 153 19.89 -2.28 6.41
C LYS A 153 19.33 -3.00 5.20
#